data_AF-A0AAW1MFN8-F1
#
_entry.id   AF-A0AAW1MFN8-F1
#
_cell.length_a   1.000
_cell.length_b   1.000
_cell.length_c   1.000
_cell.angle_alpha   90.00
_cell.angle_beta   90.00
_cell.angle_gamma   90.00
#
_symmetry.space_group_name_H-M   'P 1'
#
loop_
_entity.id
_entity.type
_entity.pdbx_description
1 polymer ?
#
loop_
_entity_poly.entity_id
_entity_poly.type
_entity_poly.pdbx_seq_one_letter_code
_entity_poly.pdbx_strand_id
1 'polypeptide(L)'
;MESSIDGVSRREGCRKWKRAEQAQKTDPNKQERCNKDDKKGYKRAKKRIMNTDKRNCKKRCDKVCKLGTWNIRSIYGKEKELETEIDKIGIDILGITETKKKGKGKTVLANEHILIYSGVDKRMRAAAGVGCVIHKKLADNIYKWEGISERLLVVEMRDKKQKIQTIITVYATFTNGREYQKDY
;
A
#
# COMPACT_ATOMS: atom_id res chain seq x y z
N MET A 1 58.19 -8.63 77.11
CA MET A 1 57.24 -7.53 76.89
C MET A 1 56.51 -7.80 75.58
N GLU A 2 55.23 -7.43 75.54
CA GLU A 2 54.32 -7.37 74.38
C GLU A 2 53.90 -8.69 73.70
N SER A 3 52.67 -8.87 73.22
CA SER A 3 51.36 -8.25 73.48
C SER A 3 50.31 -9.00 72.64
N SER A 4 49.16 -9.25 73.26
CA SER A 4 47.79 -9.36 72.73
C SER A 4 47.54 -9.83 71.28
N ILE A 5 46.86 -10.98 71.21
CA ILE A 5 46.05 -11.43 70.08
C ILE A 5 44.66 -10.83 70.29
N ASP A 6 44.18 -9.94 69.40
CA ASP A 6 42.78 -9.52 69.40
C ASP A 6 42.13 -9.70 68.03
N GLY A 7 41.19 -10.65 67.98
CA GLY A 7 40.34 -10.94 66.83
C GLY A 7 39.26 -9.88 66.66
N VAL A 8 39.33 -9.13 65.57
CA VAL A 8 38.33 -8.13 65.22
C VAL A 8 37.05 -8.80 64.70
N SER A 9 35.97 -8.50 65.42
CA SER A 9 34.62 -9.04 65.38
C SER A 9 33.84 -8.67 64.09
N ARG A 10 33.34 -9.70 63.38
CA ARG A 10 32.39 -9.63 62.24
C ARG A 10 30.99 -9.04 62.57
N ARG A 11 30.82 -8.16 63.55
CA ARG A 11 29.49 -7.74 64.05
C ARG A 11 29.01 -6.33 63.68
N GLU A 12 29.84 -5.47 63.10
CA GLU A 12 29.45 -4.06 62.89
C GLU A 12 28.77 -3.77 61.53
N GLY A 13 29.04 -4.58 60.49
CA GLY A 13 28.43 -4.40 59.17
C GLY A 13 26.92 -4.68 59.14
N CYS A 14 26.45 -5.70 59.87
CA CYS A 14 25.06 -6.16 59.79
C CYS A 14 24.05 -5.22 60.49
N ARG A 15 24.49 -4.44 61.49
CA ARG A 15 23.61 -3.49 62.22
C ARG A 15 23.31 -2.21 61.43
N LYS A 16 24.23 -1.77 60.54
CA LYS A 16 24.03 -0.57 59.69
C LYS A 16 22.97 -0.80 58.61
N TRP A 17 22.91 -2.00 58.03
CA TRP A 17 21.92 -2.34 56.99
C TRP A 17 20.49 -2.47 57.54
N LYS A 18 20.31 -3.11 58.71
CA LYS A 18 18.97 -3.27 59.31
C LYS A 18 18.33 -1.93 59.75
N ARG A 19 19.13 -0.93 60.16
CA ARG A 19 18.65 0.43 60.50
C ARG A 19 18.19 1.23 59.27
N ALA A 20 18.90 1.13 58.15
CA ALA A 20 18.51 1.80 56.90
C ALA A 20 17.26 1.18 56.26
N GLU A 21 17.04 -0.12 56.47
CA GLU A 21 15.84 -0.83 56.03
C GLU A 21 14.62 -0.52 56.93
N GLN A 22 14.83 -0.35 58.24
CA GLN A 22 13.77 0.11 59.16
C GLN A 22 13.39 1.57 58.93
N ALA A 23 14.33 2.46 58.61
CA ALA A 23 14.05 3.86 58.26
C ALA A 23 13.29 4.03 56.92
N GLN A 24 13.31 3.02 56.05
CA GLN A 24 12.48 3.00 54.83
C GLN A 24 11.05 2.53 55.08
N LYS A 25 10.78 1.86 56.22
CA LYS A 25 9.46 1.30 56.55
C LYS A 25 8.60 2.20 57.45
N THR A 26 9.12 3.33 57.95
CA THR A 26 8.44 4.18 58.95
C THR A 26 7.89 5.53 58.46
N ASP A 27 8.02 5.88 57.17
CA ASP A 27 7.44 7.12 56.62
C ASP A 27 6.28 6.81 55.65
N PRO A 28 5.02 6.74 56.14
CA PRO A 28 3.86 6.41 55.31
C PRO A 28 3.68 7.39 54.14
N ASN A 29 4.15 8.63 54.29
CA ASN A 29 4.04 9.67 53.26
C ASN A 29 5.08 9.48 52.13
N LYS A 30 6.16 8.74 52.36
CA LYS A 30 7.15 8.37 51.33
C LYS A 30 6.65 7.21 50.47
N GLN A 31 6.05 6.19 51.10
CA GLN A 31 5.40 5.08 50.39
C GLN A 31 4.23 5.56 49.53
N GLU A 32 3.41 6.48 50.05
CA GLU A 32 2.34 7.12 49.30
C GLU A 32 2.84 7.97 48.12
N ARG A 33 3.94 8.71 48.29
CA ARG A 33 4.58 9.48 47.20
C ARG A 33 5.07 8.55 46.10
N CYS A 34 5.82 7.49 46.43
CA CYS A 34 6.25 6.48 45.45
C CYS A 34 5.05 5.87 44.71
N ASN A 35 4.00 5.45 45.43
CA ASN A 35 2.79 4.90 44.80
C ASN A 35 2.05 5.91 43.89
N LYS A 36 2.04 7.20 44.25
CA LYS A 36 1.44 8.28 43.43
C LYS A 36 2.31 8.56 42.19
N ASP A 37 3.63 8.53 42.32
CA ASP A 37 4.59 8.74 41.23
C ASP A 37 4.59 7.57 40.23
N ASP A 38 4.46 6.32 40.71
CA ASP A 38 4.30 5.13 39.88
C ASP A 38 2.99 5.15 39.09
N LYS A 39 1.87 5.54 39.74
CA LYS A 39 0.58 5.75 39.07
C LYS A 39 0.62 6.88 38.05
N LYS A 40 1.35 7.97 38.32
CA LYS A 40 1.58 9.08 37.38
C LYS A 40 2.46 8.63 36.21
N GLY A 41 3.50 7.85 36.47
CA GLY A 41 4.40 7.26 35.49
C GLY A 41 3.65 6.34 34.54
N TYR A 42 2.85 5.41 35.07
CA TYR A 42 1.98 4.52 34.29
C TYR A 42 0.98 5.30 33.42
N LYS A 43 0.30 6.31 33.97
CA LYS A 43 -0.63 7.16 33.20
C LYS A 43 0.08 7.93 32.07
N ARG A 44 1.28 8.47 32.32
CA ARG A 44 2.09 9.17 31.30
C ARG A 44 2.60 8.22 30.22
N ALA A 45 3.08 7.02 30.59
CA ALA A 45 3.53 5.99 29.67
C ALA A 45 2.38 5.51 28.78
N LYS A 46 1.21 5.18 29.38
CA LYS A 46 0.00 4.78 28.64
C LYS A 46 -0.48 5.86 27.68
N LYS A 47 -0.44 7.14 28.09
CA LYS A 47 -0.77 8.28 27.20
C LYS A 47 0.22 8.43 26.04
N ARG A 48 1.53 8.18 26.26
CA ARG A 48 2.54 8.19 25.19
C ARG A 48 2.36 7.01 24.22
N ILE A 49 2.06 5.82 24.71
CA ILE A 49 1.77 4.63 23.89
C ILE A 49 0.53 4.93 23.02
N MET A 50 -0.58 5.34 23.63
CA MET A 50 -1.81 5.71 22.92
C MET A 50 -1.61 6.84 21.90
N ASN A 51 -0.77 7.84 22.20
CA ASN A 51 -0.50 8.94 21.26
C ASN A 51 0.49 8.53 20.14
N THR A 52 1.29 7.49 20.36
CA THR A 52 2.17 6.91 19.33
C THR A 52 1.35 6.02 18.40
N ASP A 53 0.41 5.24 18.94
CA ASP A 53 -0.55 4.45 18.16
C ASP A 53 -1.47 5.34 17.30
N LYS A 54 -1.96 6.46 17.85
CA LYS A 54 -2.75 7.46 17.10
C LYS A 54 -1.96 8.16 15.98
N ARG A 55 -0.65 8.35 16.15
CA ARG A 55 0.22 8.91 15.10
C ARG A 55 0.58 7.86 14.03
N ASN A 56 0.57 6.58 14.39
CA ASN A 56 0.91 5.48 13.49
C ASN A 56 -0.30 5.01 12.65
N CYS A 57 -1.53 5.04 13.20
CA CYS A 57 -2.74 4.70 12.44
C CYS A 57 -3.07 5.73 11.34
N LYS A 58 -2.71 7.01 11.52
CA LYS A 58 -2.84 8.05 10.49
C LYS A 58 -1.90 7.88 9.29
N LYS A 59 -0.88 7.02 9.38
CA LYS A 59 0.11 6.79 8.31
C LYS A 59 -0.16 5.55 7.45
N ARG A 60 -1.22 4.79 7.75
CA ARG A 60 -1.69 3.66 6.93
C ARG A 60 -3.04 3.98 6.31
N CYS A 61 -3.11 5.06 5.55
CA CYS A 61 -4.12 5.14 4.50
C CYS A 61 -3.56 4.38 3.31
N ASP A 62 -3.77 3.06 3.27
CA ASP A 62 -3.65 2.33 2.01
C ASP A 62 -4.71 2.96 1.08
N LYS A 63 -4.25 3.83 0.19
CA LYS A 63 -5.15 4.49 -0.77
C LYS A 63 -5.80 3.38 -1.59
N VAL A 64 -7.12 3.30 -1.52
CA VAL A 64 -7.89 2.30 -2.28
C VAL A 64 -7.76 2.66 -3.75
N CYS A 65 -7.17 1.75 -4.54
CA CYS A 65 -7.11 1.87 -5.99
C CYS A 65 -8.41 1.35 -6.58
N LYS A 66 -9.16 2.20 -7.27
CA LYS A 66 -10.39 1.83 -7.97
C LYS A 66 -10.05 1.30 -9.36
N LEU A 67 -10.36 0.03 -9.58
CA LEU A 67 -10.22 -0.64 -10.86
C LEU A 67 -11.60 -0.80 -11.51
N GLY A 68 -11.70 -0.56 -12.80
CA GLY A 68 -12.92 -0.79 -13.57
C GLY A 68 -12.63 -1.47 -14.90
N THR A 69 -13.66 -2.04 -15.52
CA THR A 69 -13.61 -2.49 -16.91
C THR A 69 -14.82 -1.97 -17.67
N TRP A 70 -14.63 -1.58 -18.94
CA TRP A 70 -15.70 -1.09 -19.79
C TRP A 70 -15.55 -1.58 -21.24
N ASN A 71 -16.55 -2.32 -21.72
CA ASN A 71 -16.69 -2.61 -23.14
C ASN A 71 -17.38 -1.42 -23.86
N ILE A 72 -16.61 -0.71 -24.70
CA ILE A 72 -17.06 0.53 -25.35
C ILE A 72 -17.65 0.24 -26.76
N ARG A 73 -17.39 -0.94 -27.34
CA ARG A 73 -17.67 -1.36 -28.73
C ARG A 73 -16.99 -0.55 -29.84
N SER A 74 -16.67 0.72 -29.62
CA SER A 74 -15.83 1.55 -30.51
C SER A 74 -15.43 2.85 -29.81
N ILE A 75 -14.14 3.20 -29.86
CA ILE A 75 -13.63 4.45 -29.28
C ILE A 75 -13.80 5.67 -30.20
N TYR A 76 -13.96 5.45 -31.51
CA TYR A 76 -14.07 6.55 -32.49
C TYR A 76 -15.30 7.41 -32.19
N GLY A 77 -15.07 8.70 -31.94
CA GLY A 77 -16.13 9.67 -31.64
C GLY A 77 -16.63 9.67 -30.19
N LYS A 78 -16.20 8.72 -29.35
CA LYS A 78 -16.63 8.60 -27.93
C LYS A 78 -15.55 8.91 -26.91
N GLU A 79 -14.40 9.39 -27.34
CA GLU A 79 -13.26 9.72 -26.46
C GLU A 79 -13.67 10.74 -25.38
N LYS A 80 -14.48 11.76 -25.74
CA LYS A 80 -14.97 12.77 -24.77
C LYS A 80 -15.93 12.20 -23.72
N GLU A 81 -16.81 11.28 -24.13
CA GLU A 81 -17.74 10.60 -23.20
C GLU A 81 -16.95 9.73 -22.22
N LEU A 82 -15.97 8.99 -22.74
CA LEU A 82 -15.08 8.15 -21.93
C LEU A 82 -14.33 8.98 -20.88
N GLU A 83 -13.74 10.11 -21.29
CA GLU A 83 -13.05 11.03 -20.38
C GLU A 83 -13.97 11.54 -19.27
N THR A 84 -15.17 12.01 -19.64
CA THR A 84 -16.15 12.55 -18.71
C THR A 84 -16.57 11.52 -17.66
N GLU A 85 -16.83 10.27 -18.06
CA GLU A 85 -17.30 9.25 -17.13
C GLU A 85 -16.20 8.70 -16.23
N ILE A 86 -14.95 8.68 -16.68
CA ILE A 86 -13.81 8.35 -15.82
C ILE A 86 -13.67 9.38 -14.71
N ASP A 87 -13.76 10.66 -15.05
CA ASP A 87 -13.64 11.76 -14.09
C ASP A 87 -14.83 11.78 -13.11
N LYS A 88 -16.05 11.49 -13.61
CA LYS A 88 -17.28 11.45 -12.80
C LYS A 88 -17.30 10.30 -11.79
N ILE A 89 -16.89 9.10 -12.19
CA ILE A 89 -16.84 7.93 -11.30
C ILE A 89 -15.60 7.99 -10.40
N GLY A 90 -14.53 8.64 -10.87
CA GLY A 90 -13.24 8.73 -10.19
C GLY A 90 -12.56 7.37 -10.12
N ILE A 91 -12.44 6.68 -11.28
CA ILE A 91 -11.73 5.41 -11.42
C ILE A 91 -10.23 5.68 -11.60
N ASP A 92 -9.37 4.92 -10.95
CA ASP A 92 -7.92 5.09 -11.05
C ASP A 92 -7.34 4.37 -12.28
N ILE A 93 -7.85 3.16 -12.57
CA ILE A 93 -7.43 2.35 -13.72
C ILE A 93 -8.66 1.70 -14.35
N LEU A 94 -8.84 1.92 -15.66
CA LEU A 94 -9.97 1.40 -16.42
C LEU A 94 -9.47 0.54 -17.59
N GLY A 95 -9.78 -0.75 -17.56
CA GLY A 95 -9.58 -1.65 -18.70
C GLY A 95 -10.69 -1.45 -19.73
N ILE A 96 -10.35 -1.15 -20.98
CA ILE A 96 -11.31 -0.96 -22.06
C ILE A 96 -11.19 -2.06 -23.11
N THR A 97 -12.33 -2.55 -23.59
CA THR A 97 -12.40 -3.59 -24.62
C THR A 97 -13.21 -3.13 -25.83
N GLU A 98 -12.96 -3.76 -26.97
CA GLU A 98 -13.55 -3.44 -28.27
C GLU A 98 -13.30 -2.00 -28.74
N THR A 99 -12.09 -1.47 -28.50
CA THR A 99 -11.77 -0.09 -28.89
C THR A 99 -11.79 0.13 -30.39
N LYS A 100 -11.52 -0.92 -31.19
CA LYS A 100 -11.37 -0.87 -32.66
C LYS A 100 -10.32 0.16 -33.12
N LYS A 101 -9.37 0.51 -32.24
CA LYS A 101 -8.23 1.36 -32.59
C LYS A 101 -7.20 0.53 -33.34
N LYS A 102 -6.48 1.16 -34.27
CA LYS A 102 -5.45 0.48 -35.08
C LYS A 102 -4.07 0.69 -34.47
N GLY A 103 -3.24 -0.35 -34.54
CA GLY A 103 -1.87 -0.35 -34.02
C GLY A 103 -1.80 -0.43 -32.50
N LYS A 104 -0.58 -0.29 -31.98
CA LYS A 104 -0.27 -0.30 -30.55
C LYS A 104 0.41 1.02 -30.18
N GLY A 105 0.11 1.53 -28.99
CA GLY A 105 0.71 2.78 -28.56
C GLY A 105 0.22 3.30 -27.22
N LYS A 106 0.82 4.42 -26.82
CA LYS A 106 0.44 5.22 -25.67
C LYS A 106 0.00 6.59 -26.19
N THR A 107 -1.17 7.06 -25.76
CA THR A 107 -1.69 8.38 -26.08
C THR A 107 -2.12 9.06 -24.79
N VAL A 108 -1.87 10.37 -24.69
CA VAL A 108 -2.38 11.19 -23.59
C VAL A 108 -3.74 11.74 -24.02
N LEU A 109 -4.75 11.55 -23.18
CA LEU A 109 -6.12 12.05 -23.36
C LEU A 109 -6.19 13.55 -23.00
N ALA A 110 -7.30 14.21 -23.33
CA ALA A 110 -7.44 15.66 -23.10
C ALA A 110 -7.46 16.00 -21.59
N ASN A 111 -7.91 15.07 -20.74
CA ASN A 111 -7.91 15.19 -19.29
C ASN A 111 -6.59 14.73 -18.63
N GLU A 112 -5.50 14.67 -19.40
CA GLU A 112 -4.16 14.25 -18.98
C GLU A 112 -4.07 12.78 -18.53
N HIS A 113 -5.11 11.98 -18.74
CA HIS A 113 -5.04 10.55 -18.49
C HIS A 113 -4.22 9.85 -19.58
N ILE A 114 -3.63 8.72 -19.22
CA ILE A 114 -2.83 7.93 -20.15
C ILE A 114 -3.68 6.78 -20.67
N LEU A 115 -3.90 6.76 -21.99
CA LEU A 115 -4.49 5.64 -22.69
C LEU A 115 -3.37 4.79 -23.33
N ILE A 116 -3.22 3.57 -22.83
CA ILE A 116 -2.41 2.53 -23.48
C ILE A 116 -3.35 1.66 -24.29
N TYR A 117 -3.04 1.40 -25.55
CA TYR A 117 -3.89 0.56 -26.40
C TYR A 117 -3.08 -0.43 -27.22
N SER A 118 -3.70 -1.58 -27.44
CA SER A 118 -3.24 -2.64 -28.35
C SER A 118 -4.40 -2.99 -29.26
N GLY A 119 -4.26 -2.65 -30.53
CA GLY A 119 -5.27 -2.84 -31.56
C GLY A 119 -4.80 -3.73 -32.69
N VAL A 120 -5.68 -3.95 -33.66
CA VAL A 120 -5.35 -4.71 -34.87
C VAL A 120 -4.33 -3.98 -35.73
N ASP A 121 -3.60 -4.76 -36.52
CA ASP A 121 -2.61 -4.22 -37.43
C ASP A 121 -3.23 -3.26 -38.46
N LYS A 122 -2.47 -2.25 -38.91
CA LYS A 122 -3.03 -1.14 -39.73
C LYS A 122 -3.70 -1.64 -41.01
N ARG A 123 -3.23 -2.77 -41.53
CA ARG A 123 -3.68 -3.43 -42.77
C ARG A 123 -4.98 -4.23 -42.61
N MET A 124 -5.39 -4.55 -41.38
CA MET A 124 -6.61 -5.33 -41.13
C MET A 124 -7.81 -4.44 -40.80
N ARG A 125 -9.02 -4.97 -41.01
CA ARG A 125 -10.27 -4.30 -40.62
C ARG A 125 -10.32 -4.20 -39.10
N ALA A 126 -10.73 -3.05 -38.58
CA ALA A 126 -10.81 -2.79 -37.14
C ALA A 126 -11.93 -3.63 -36.48
N ALA A 127 -11.60 -4.87 -36.11
CA ALA A 127 -12.53 -5.81 -35.49
C ALA A 127 -12.31 -5.95 -33.98
N ALA A 128 -11.06 -5.84 -33.53
CA ALA A 128 -10.66 -6.03 -32.14
C ALA A 128 -9.83 -4.85 -31.62
N GLY A 129 -9.67 -4.81 -30.31
CA GLY A 129 -8.82 -3.83 -29.64
C GLY A 129 -9.06 -3.83 -28.15
N VAL A 130 -7.97 -3.76 -27.40
CA VAL A 130 -7.98 -3.57 -25.95
C VAL A 130 -7.21 -2.31 -25.59
N GLY A 131 -7.55 -1.74 -24.45
CA GLY A 131 -6.82 -0.61 -23.90
C GLY A 131 -6.90 -0.60 -22.40
N CYS A 132 -6.07 0.23 -21.80
CA CYS A 132 -6.06 0.53 -20.39
C CYS A 132 -5.92 2.04 -20.26
N VAL A 133 -6.88 2.67 -19.59
CA VAL A 133 -6.81 4.07 -19.21
C VAL A 133 -6.32 4.16 -17.77
N ILE A 134 -5.28 4.96 -17.58
CA ILE A 134 -4.62 5.16 -16.29
C ILE A 134 -4.78 6.63 -15.93
N HIS A 135 -5.32 6.86 -14.73
CA HIS A 135 -5.52 8.20 -14.21
C HIS A 135 -4.17 8.92 -14.06
N LYS A 136 -4.13 10.24 -14.31
CA LYS A 136 -2.90 11.06 -14.32
C LYS A 136 -2.02 10.94 -13.07
N LYS A 137 -2.64 10.73 -11.90
CA LYS A 137 -1.95 10.49 -10.60
C LYS A 137 -1.04 9.26 -10.59
N LEU A 138 -1.31 8.29 -11.47
CA LEU A 138 -0.60 7.03 -11.57
C LEU A 138 0.30 6.95 -12.81
N ALA A 139 0.36 8.02 -13.60
CA ALA A 139 1.17 8.09 -14.81
C ALA A 139 2.66 7.78 -14.55
N ASP A 140 3.21 8.34 -13.47
CA ASP A 140 4.61 8.16 -13.09
C ASP A 140 4.93 6.75 -12.58
N ASN A 141 3.90 5.99 -12.20
CA ASN A 141 4.06 4.63 -11.68
C ASN A 141 4.14 3.59 -12.80
N ILE A 142 3.96 3.95 -14.07
CA ILE A 142 4.00 3.00 -15.18
C ILE A 142 5.46 2.57 -15.41
N TYR A 143 5.74 1.28 -15.22
CA TYR A 143 7.07 0.70 -15.42
C TYR A 143 7.25 0.18 -16.83
N LYS A 144 6.34 -0.69 -17.27
CA LYS A 144 6.36 -1.32 -18.60
C LYS A 144 4.93 -1.56 -19.07
N TRP A 145 4.73 -1.59 -20.38
CA TRP A 145 3.49 -2.09 -20.96
C TRP A 145 3.81 -2.90 -22.21
N GLU A 146 3.02 -3.92 -22.48
CA GLU A 146 3.19 -4.82 -23.60
C GLU A 146 1.83 -5.24 -24.15
N GLY A 147 1.57 -4.90 -25.41
CA GLY A 147 0.43 -5.40 -26.16
C GLY A 147 0.82 -6.72 -26.83
N ILE A 148 0.47 -7.85 -26.20
CA ILE A 148 0.79 -9.19 -26.72
C ILE A 148 -0.07 -9.51 -27.95
N SER A 149 -1.34 -9.09 -27.93
CA SER A 149 -2.28 -9.32 -29.02
C SER A 149 -3.30 -8.18 -29.11
N GLU A 150 -4.14 -8.19 -30.14
CA GLU A 150 -5.32 -7.33 -30.30
C GLU A 150 -6.34 -7.44 -29.14
N ARG A 151 -6.24 -8.51 -28.35
CA ARG A 151 -7.15 -8.86 -27.25
C ARG A 151 -6.49 -8.93 -25.88
N LEU A 152 -5.17 -8.75 -25.80
CA LEU A 152 -4.43 -8.91 -24.56
C LEU A 152 -3.40 -7.81 -24.40
N LEU A 153 -3.55 -7.05 -23.32
CA LEU A 153 -2.67 -5.94 -22.94
C LEU A 153 -2.21 -6.16 -21.50
N VAL A 154 -0.90 -6.12 -21.32
CA VAL A 154 -0.24 -6.19 -20.00
C VAL A 154 0.33 -4.82 -19.68
N VAL A 155 0.03 -4.31 -18.49
CA VAL A 155 0.59 -3.07 -17.96
C VAL A 155 1.20 -3.38 -16.60
N GLU A 156 2.48 -3.10 -16.44
CA GLU A 156 3.21 -3.23 -15.19
C GLU A 156 3.40 -1.86 -14.56
N MET A 157 3.01 -1.73 -13.30
CA MET A 157 3.12 -0.52 -12.52
C MET A 157 3.95 -0.76 -11.28
N ARG A 158 4.79 0.20 -10.91
CA ARG A 158 5.60 0.18 -9.72
C ARG A 158 4.97 1.05 -8.64
N ASP A 159 4.61 0.43 -7.53
CA ASP A 159 4.11 1.14 -6.36
C ASP A 159 5.27 1.74 -5.54
N LYS A 160 4.97 2.68 -4.65
CA LYS A 160 5.93 3.38 -3.77
C LYS A 160 6.75 2.44 -2.90
N LYS A 161 6.23 1.25 -2.59
CA LYS A 161 6.90 0.19 -1.84
C LYS A 161 7.82 -0.68 -2.73
N GLN A 162 8.15 -0.22 -3.95
CA GLN A 162 8.93 -0.94 -4.96
C GLN A 162 8.32 -2.29 -5.39
N LYS A 163 7.03 -2.49 -5.13
CA LYS A 163 6.29 -3.68 -5.58
C LYS A 163 5.78 -3.45 -6.99
N ILE A 164 5.92 -4.45 -7.85
CA ILE A 164 5.37 -4.44 -9.20
C ILE A 164 3.95 -5.01 -9.16
N GLN A 165 2.99 -4.26 -9.68
CA GLN A 165 1.61 -4.65 -9.89
C GLN A 165 1.37 -4.81 -11.39
N THR A 166 0.94 -5.99 -11.81
CA THR A 166 0.66 -6.28 -13.21
C THR A 166 -0.84 -6.28 -13.44
N ILE A 167 -1.30 -5.40 -14.31
CA ILE A 167 -2.68 -5.28 -14.75
C ILE A 167 -2.79 -5.90 -16.13
N ILE A 168 -3.68 -6.88 -16.26
CA ILE A 168 -3.90 -7.57 -17.53
C ILE A 168 -5.32 -7.24 -17.97
N THR A 169 -5.45 -6.59 -19.12
CA THR A 169 -6.74 -6.36 -19.78
C THR A 169 -6.90 -7.38 -20.89
N VAL A 170 -7.96 -8.19 -20.79
CA VAL A 170 -8.24 -9.28 -21.72
C VAL A 170 -9.64 -9.13 -22.28
N TYR A 171 -9.76 -9.32 -23.60
CA TYR A 171 -11.04 -9.52 -24.27
C TYR A 171 -11.15 -10.97 -24.74
N ALA A 172 -12.03 -11.74 -24.10
CA ALA A 172 -12.20 -13.15 -24.40
C ALA A 172 -12.72 -13.38 -25.83
N THR A 173 -12.24 -14.45 -26.46
CA THR A 173 -12.75 -14.88 -27.77
C THR A 173 -14.12 -15.50 -27.60
N PHE A 174 -15.15 -14.94 -28.24
CA PHE A 174 -16.40 -15.65 -28.40
C PHE A 174 -16.24 -16.67 -29.53
N THR A 175 -16.09 -17.93 -29.17
CA THR A 175 -16.15 -19.05 -30.13
C THR A 175 -17.61 -19.24 -30.55
N ASN A 176 -18.02 -18.58 -31.63
CA ASN A 176 -19.18 -19.04 -32.38
C ASN A 176 -18.79 -20.32 -33.13
N GLY A 177 -18.79 -21.45 -32.42
CA GLY A 177 -18.92 -22.82 -32.94
C GLY A 177 -18.34 -23.12 -34.33
N ARG A 178 -17.14 -22.66 -34.65
CA ARG A 178 -16.37 -23.16 -35.78
C ARG A 178 -14.98 -23.49 -35.28
N GLU A 179 -14.79 -24.77 -34.99
CA GLU A 179 -13.48 -25.41 -34.97
C GLU A 179 -12.69 -24.92 -36.18
N TYR A 180 -11.58 -24.25 -35.91
CA TYR A 180 -10.48 -24.22 -36.87
C TYR A 180 -9.72 -25.52 -36.67
N GLN A 181 -9.98 -26.52 -37.52
CA GLN A 181 -9.04 -27.63 -37.69
C GLN A 181 -7.71 -27.02 -38.13
N LYS A 182 -6.66 -27.24 -37.34
CA LYS A 182 -5.27 -27.14 -37.81
C LYS A 182 -4.84 -28.56 -38.14
N ASP A 183 -4.84 -28.90 -39.42
CA ASP A 183 -4.14 -30.08 -39.92
C ASP A 183 -2.64 -29.88 -39.64
N TYR A 184 -2.02 -30.87 -39.00
CA TYR A 184 -0.59 -30.94 -38.71
C TYR A 184 0.05 -32.00 -39.60
#